data_AF-Q0BYY6-F1
#
_entry.id   AF-Q0BYY6-F1
#
_cell.length_a   1.000
_cell.length_b   1.000
_cell.length_c   1.000
_cell.angle_alpha   90.00
_cell.angle_beta   90.00
_cell.angle_gamma   90.00
#
_symmetry.space_group_name_H-M   'P 1'
#
loop_
_entity.id
_entity.type
_entity.pdbx_description
1 polymer ?
#
loop_
_entity_poly.entity_id
_entity_poly.type
_entity_poly.pdbx_seq_one_letter_code
_entity_poly.pdbx_strand_id
1 'polypeptide(L)'
;MVKLVNFTAGLGFAALLLAAACATNPPLSPEESAQGQARLSAISRLPDCASAQTITADRTAHIPDCRLKAGPSGLHLVVTSDPVEFEMLGPSGFVSVSVTNRRGQSIGDFAEITHGLYAYPEVHDANGDGLQDVVIPRSVDGMNVTYSLWLQQKDGDFAHAGEVSGSQMSWASGGMVTAAQRVGVSDWTVGYYSIGEAGKLQEVALVKGAGSQPPKRGGRCEVVRIAKGAKPGRFCSTR
;
A
#
# COMPACT_ATOMS: atom_id res chain seq x y z
N MET A 1 25.16 -81.92 29.89
CA MET A 1 25.51 -80.92 28.86
C MET A 1 24.20 -80.43 28.24
N VAL A 2 23.74 -79.21 28.57
CA VAL A 2 23.77 -78.00 27.68
C VAL A 2 22.81 -78.18 26.48
N LYS A 3 21.82 -77.36 26.12
CA LYS A 3 21.22 -76.06 26.52
C LYS A 3 19.86 -75.98 25.78
N LEU A 4 18.79 -75.53 26.45
CA LEU A 4 18.07 -74.25 26.26
C LEU A 4 17.44 -73.92 24.90
N VAL A 5 16.15 -73.59 25.02
CA VAL A 5 15.11 -73.10 24.08
C VAL A 5 15.47 -71.76 23.43
N ASN A 6 14.91 -71.46 22.25
CA ASN A 6 14.50 -70.10 21.90
C ASN A 6 13.28 -70.05 20.95
N PHE A 7 12.27 -69.31 21.40
CA PHE A 7 11.09 -68.83 20.67
C PHE A 7 11.46 -67.62 19.80
N THR A 8 10.79 -67.44 18.66
CA THR A 8 10.54 -66.11 18.07
C THR A 8 9.18 -66.06 17.39
N ALA A 9 8.28 -65.30 18.00
CA ALA A 9 7.09 -64.72 17.38
C ALA A 9 7.47 -63.35 16.78
N GLY A 10 6.69 -62.87 15.80
CA GLY A 10 6.80 -61.47 15.37
C GLY A 10 6.02 -61.12 14.11
N LEU A 11 4.72 -60.87 14.25
CA LEU A 11 3.89 -60.08 13.32
C LEU A 11 4.44 -58.64 13.23
N GLY A 12 4.53 -58.10 12.01
CA GLY A 12 4.81 -56.69 11.75
C GLY A 12 3.83 -56.12 10.71
N PHE A 13 2.69 -55.60 11.17
CA PHE A 13 1.82 -54.73 10.38
C PHE A 13 2.31 -53.29 10.56
N ALA A 14 2.89 -52.71 9.51
CA ALA A 14 3.25 -51.29 9.49
C ALA A 14 2.01 -50.46 9.09
N ALA A 15 1.43 -49.75 10.05
CA ALA A 15 0.42 -48.74 9.80
C ALA A 15 1.11 -47.42 9.41
N LEU A 16 0.92 -46.97 8.16
CA LEU A 16 1.28 -45.62 7.73
C LEU A 16 0.33 -44.61 8.41
N LEU A 17 0.89 -43.76 9.28
CA LEU A 17 0.24 -42.56 9.77
C LEU A 17 0.37 -41.46 8.72
N LEU A 18 -0.74 -41.15 8.03
CA LEU A 18 -0.89 -39.94 7.22
C LEU A 18 -1.10 -38.74 8.16
N ALA A 19 -0.02 -38.04 8.50
CA ALA A 19 -0.11 -36.75 9.17
C ALA A 19 -0.57 -35.69 8.15
N ALA A 20 -1.79 -35.19 8.33
CA ALA A 20 -2.30 -34.04 7.59
C ALA A 20 -1.50 -32.79 7.97
N ALA A 21 -0.64 -32.33 7.05
CA ALA A 21 0.03 -31.04 7.15
C ALA A 21 -0.98 -29.91 6.85
N CYS A 22 -1.80 -29.55 7.84
CA CYS A 22 -2.65 -28.37 7.76
C CYS A 22 -2.07 -27.26 8.64
N ALA A 23 -1.71 -26.14 8.00
CA ALA A 23 -1.33 -24.83 8.57
C ALA A 23 -0.03 -24.79 9.43
N THR A 24 1.09 -24.50 8.77
CA THR A 24 2.46 -24.41 9.32
C THR A 24 2.77 -23.07 10.02
N ASN A 25 1.92 -22.61 10.93
CA ASN A 25 2.32 -21.51 11.82
C ASN A 25 2.58 -22.07 13.21
N PRO A 26 3.84 -22.07 13.69
CA PRO A 26 4.13 -22.52 15.05
C PRO A 26 3.31 -21.68 16.05
N PRO A 27 2.82 -22.30 17.14
CA PRO A 27 2.15 -21.57 18.20
C PRO A 27 3.13 -20.57 18.82
N LEU A 28 2.65 -19.34 19.06
CA LEU A 28 3.44 -18.31 19.73
C LEU A 28 3.71 -18.74 21.18
N SER A 29 4.88 -18.38 21.69
CA SER A 29 5.16 -18.51 23.11
C SER A 29 4.24 -17.61 23.94
N PRO A 30 4.07 -17.89 25.24
CA PRO A 30 3.30 -17.02 26.14
C PRO A 30 3.85 -15.59 26.19
N GLU A 31 5.17 -15.43 26.13
CA GLU A 31 5.83 -14.12 26.15
C GLU A 31 5.51 -13.33 24.87
N GLU A 32 5.66 -13.94 23.70
CA GLU A 32 5.31 -13.30 22.42
C GLU A 32 3.83 -12.93 22.37
N SER A 33 2.96 -13.76 22.94
CA SER A 33 1.53 -13.49 23.03
C SER A 33 1.23 -12.28 23.93
N ALA A 34 1.89 -12.18 25.09
CA ALA A 34 1.75 -11.04 26.00
C ALA A 34 2.29 -9.74 25.38
N GLN A 35 3.45 -9.79 24.72
CA GLN A 35 4.02 -8.65 24.00
C GLN A 35 3.12 -8.21 22.85
N GLY A 36 2.56 -9.16 22.09
CA GLY A 36 1.62 -8.89 21.01
C GLY A 36 0.36 -8.19 21.51
N GLN A 37 -0.24 -8.68 22.60
CA GLN A 37 -1.40 -8.04 23.22
C GLN A 37 -1.08 -6.63 23.74
N ALA A 38 0.08 -6.43 24.36
CA ALA A 38 0.53 -5.12 24.82
C ALA A 38 0.67 -4.14 23.64
N ARG A 39 1.26 -4.58 22.52
CA ARG A 39 1.39 -3.76 21.30
C ARG A 39 0.02 -3.40 20.72
N LEU A 40 -0.89 -4.36 20.59
CA LEU A 40 -2.25 -4.10 20.10
C LEU A 40 -3.02 -3.12 21.02
N SER A 41 -2.85 -3.25 22.34
CA SER A 41 -3.42 -2.32 23.31
C SER A 41 -2.86 -0.91 23.16
N ALA A 42 -1.54 -0.77 22.99
CA ALA A 42 -0.91 0.53 22.73
C ALA A 42 -1.43 1.16 21.43
N ILE A 43 -1.44 0.40 20.34
CA ILE A 43 -1.98 0.83 19.04
C ILE A 43 -3.43 1.29 19.20
N SER A 44 -4.29 0.53 19.89
CA SER A 44 -5.71 0.85 20.04
C SER A 44 -6.00 2.21 20.71
N ARG A 45 -5.02 2.76 21.44
CA ARG A 45 -5.12 4.07 22.11
C ARG A 45 -4.76 5.25 21.21
N LEU A 46 -4.09 4.99 20.08
CA LEU A 46 -3.77 6.04 19.12
C LEU A 46 -5.04 6.55 18.42
N PRO A 47 -5.13 7.84 18.09
CA PRO A 47 -6.22 8.36 17.27
C PRO A 47 -6.19 7.73 15.87
N ASP A 48 -7.33 7.74 15.19
CA ASP A 48 -7.34 7.45 13.75
C ASP A 48 -6.76 8.65 12.99
N CYS A 49 -6.04 8.41 11.89
CA CYS A 49 -5.36 9.49 11.15
C CYS A 49 -6.34 10.54 10.61
N ALA A 50 -7.58 10.16 10.26
CA ALA A 50 -8.62 11.13 9.89
C ALA A 50 -9.02 12.07 11.05
N SER A 51 -9.02 11.54 12.28
CA SER A 51 -9.27 12.35 13.48
C SER A 51 -8.08 13.25 13.80
N ALA A 52 -6.85 12.74 13.65
CA ALA A 52 -5.64 13.55 13.80
C ALA A 52 -5.61 14.71 12.79
N GLN A 53 -5.94 14.46 11.52
CA GLN A 53 -6.03 15.48 10.47
C GLN A 53 -7.02 16.59 10.80
N THR A 54 -8.17 16.24 11.38
CA THR A 54 -9.17 17.24 11.80
C THR A 54 -8.61 18.20 12.86
N ILE A 55 -7.66 17.73 13.68
CA ILE A 55 -7.04 18.51 14.76
C ILE A 55 -5.86 19.34 14.24
N THR A 56 -5.02 18.78 13.37
CA THR A 56 -3.78 19.44 12.90
C THR A 56 -3.90 20.16 11.56
N ALA A 57 -5.07 20.12 10.93
CA ALA A 57 -5.34 20.52 9.54
C ALA A 57 -4.78 19.57 8.47
N ASP A 58 -5.17 19.81 7.22
CA ASP A 58 -4.83 19.00 6.03
C ASP A 58 -3.34 18.99 5.70
N ARG A 59 -2.61 20.02 6.14
CA ARG A 59 -1.15 20.14 5.99
C ARG A 59 -0.53 20.49 7.33
N THR A 60 0.47 19.71 7.74
CA THR A 60 1.10 19.86 9.05
C THR A 60 2.61 19.70 8.98
N ALA A 61 3.33 20.37 9.88
CA ALA A 61 4.77 20.20 10.06
C ALA A 61 5.13 18.85 10.71
N HIS A 62 4.15 18.16 11.28
CA HIS A 62 4.29 16.85 11.91
C HIS A 62 2.93 16.15 11.98
N ILE A 63 2.86 14.92 11.47
CA ILE A 63 1.73 14.02 11.70
C ILE A 63 1.94 13.35 13.07
N PRO A 64 1.05 13.58 14.05
CA PRO A 64 1.12 12.84 15.31
C PRO A 64 0.82 11.36 15.05
N ASP A 65 1.42 10.49 15.85
CA ASP A 65 1.22 9.04 15.74
C ASP A 65 -0.26 8.69 15.67
N CYS A 66 -0.66 8.03 14.59
CA CYS A 66 -2.05 7.75 14.31
C CYS A 66 -2.23 6.41 13.59
N ARG A 67 -3.45 5.88 13.64
CA ARG A 67 -3.82 4.64 12.96
C ARG A 67 -4.43 4.90 11.60
N LEU A 68 -3.95 4.21 10.58
CA LEU A 68 -4.70 4.08 9.33
C LEU A 68 -5.72 2.97 9.48
N LYS A 69 -6.94 3.25 9.06
CA LYS A 69 -8.02 2.27 9.06
C LYS A 69 -7.85 1.33 7.86
N ALA A 70 -6.96 0.35 8.01
CA ALA A 70 -6.93 -0.79 7.10
C ALA A 70 -8.29 -1.51 7.16
N GLY A 71 -8.81 -1.89 5.99
CA GLY A 71 -10.09 -2.60 5.86
C GLY A 71 -10.10 -4.00 6.51
N PRO A 72 -10.83 -4.98 5.97
CA PRO A 72 -11.06 -6.26 6.63
C PRO A 72 -9.82 -7.18 6.75
N SER A 73 -8.63 -6.74 6.28
CA SER A 73 -7.36 -7.48 6.41
C SER A 73 -7.01 -7.74 7.87
N GLY A 74 -7.45 -6.87 8.79
CA GLY A 74 -7.11 -6.93 10.21
C GLY A 74 -5.63 -6.69 10.48
N LEU A 75 -4.93 -6.05 9.54
CA LEU A 75 -3.66 -5.42 9.83
C LEU A 75 -3.90 -4.12 10.61
N HIS A 76 -2.94 -3.79 11.47
CA HIS A 76 -2.88 -2.54 12.18
C HIS A 76 -1.73 -1.72 11.59
N LEU A 77 -2.08 -0.59 10.99
CA LEU A 77 -1.14 0.33 10.36
C LEU A 77 -0.99 1.56 11.25
N VAL A 78 0.24 1.86 11.66
CA VAL A 78 0.56 3.05 12.45
C VAL A 78 1.42 3.97 11.61
N VAL A 79 0.97 5.22 11.45
CA VAL A 79 1.74 6.28 10.82
C VAL A 79 2.50 7.03 11.89
N THR A 80 3.78 7.24 11.65
CA THR A 80 4.63 8.15 12.42
C THR A 80 5.32 9.11 11.45
N SER A 81 5.74 10.27 11.95
CA SER A 81 6.54 11.20 11.16
C SER A 81 7.56 11.91 12.02
N ASP A 82 8.70 12.25 11.44
CA ASP A 82 9.63 13.19 12.06
C ASP A 82 9.08 14.62 11.86
N PRO A 83 9.34 15.58 12.75
CA PRO A 83 9.10 16.99 12.45
C PRO A 83 9.83 17.38 11.15
N VAL A 84 9.18 18.16 10.29
CA VAL A 84 9.86 18.65 9.08
C VAL A 84 11.05 19.53 9.44
N GLU A 85 12.17 19.31 8.75
CA GLU A 85 13.39 20.11 8.83
C GLU A 85 13.39 21.14 7.70
N PHE A 86 13.72 22.39 8.01
CA PHE A 86 13.77 23.46 7.01
C PHE A 86 15.15 23.55 6.39
N GLU A 87 15.29 22.97 5.19
CA GLU A 87 16.54 22.97 4.43
C GLU A 87 16.52 23.99 3.29
N MET A 88 17.66 24.14 2.58
CA MET A 88 17.80 25.09 1.47
C MET A 88 16.80 24.84 0.33
N LEU A 89 16.34 23.60 0.14
CA LEU A 89 15.38 23.23 -0.91
C LEU A 89 13.92 23.26 -0.43
N GLY A 90 13.68 23.68 0.82
CA GLY A 90 12.38 23.70 1.47
C GLY A 90 12.29 22.70 2.63
N PRO A 91 11.14 22.67 3.34
CA PRO A 91 10.94 21.72 4.42
C PRO A 91 10.93 20.29 3.91
N SER A 92 11.51 19.35 4.66
CA SER A 92 11.43 17.92 4.35
C SER A 92 11.50 17.04 5.59
N GLY A 93 11.08 15.79 5.46
CA GLY A 93 11.20 14.80 6.53
C GLY A 93 10.63 13.45 6.14
N PHE A 94 10.56 12.52 7.09
CA PHE A 94 10.13 11.15 6.85
C PHE A 94 8.72 10.90 7.39
N VAL A 95 7.91 10.21 6.59
CA VAL A 95 6.69 9.54 7.04
C VAL A 95 6.94 8.05 7.01
N SER A 96 6.69 7.37 8.12
CA SER A 96 6.83 5.92 8.24
C SER A 96 5.48 5.26 8.52
N VAL A 97 5.32 4.04 8.03
CA VAL A 97 4.16 3.20 8.30
C VAL A 97 4.64 1.87 8.86
N SER A 98 4.23 1.58 10.09
CA SER A 98 4.48 0.30 10.75
C SER A 98 3.30 -0.64 10.61
N VAL A 99 3.57 -1.89 10.27
CA VAL A 99 2.56 -2.91 9.99
C VAL A 99 2.59 -3.98 11.07
N THR A 100 1.46 -4.12 11.79
CA THR A 100 1.29 -5.13 12.83
C THR A 100 0.13 -6.06 12.47
N ASN A 101 0.33 -7.37 12.58
CA ASN A 101 -0.73 -8.35 12.32
C ASN A 101 -1.73 -8.46 13.49
N ARG A 102 -2.79 -9.26 13.31
CA ARG A 102 -3.85 -9.50 14.33
C ARG A 102 -3.34 -10.11 15.64
N ARG A 103 -2.13 -10.68 15.66
CA ARG A 103 -1.50 -11.25 16.86
C ARG A 103 -0.57 -10.25 17.55
N GLY A 104 -0.46 -9.02 17.04
CA GLY A 104 0.41 -8.00 17.59
C GLY A 104 1.89 -8.17 17.21
N GLN A 105 2.19 -9.00 16.20
CA GLN A 105 3.56 -9.12 15.68
C GLN A 105 3.80 -8.04 14.63
N SER A 106 4.93 -7.34 14.71
CA SER A 106 5.38 -6.49 13.60
C SER A 106 5.74 -7.40 12.42
N ILE A 107 5.23 -7.06 11.24
CA ILE A 107 5.44 -7.82 10.01
C ILE A 107 6.10 -7.00 8.90
N GLY A 108 6.30 -5.69 9.12
CA GLY A 108 6.95 -4.82 8.15
C GLY A 108 6.89 -3.36 8.59
N ASP A 109 7.79 -2.58 8.03
CA ASP A 109 7.86 -1.14 8.18
C ASP A 109 8.33 -0.56 6.84
N PHE A 110 7.78 0.57 6.42
CA PHE A 110 8.25 1.29 5.24
C PHE A 110 8.13 2.80 5.45
N ALA A 111 8.94 3.56 4.74
CA ALA A 111 9.04 5.00 4.91
C ALA A 111 9.23 5.73 3.58
N GLU A 112 8.82 6.99 3.55
CA GLU A 112 8.98 7.89 2.42
C GLU A 112 9.52 9.23 2.86
N ILE A 113 10.37 9.81 2.02
CA ILE A 113 10.79 11.21 2.15
C ILE A 113 9.68 12.09 1.59
N THR A 114 9.19 13.02 2.40
CA THR A 114 8.25 14.06 2.00
C THR A 114 8.97 15.40 1.88
N HIS A 115 8.69 16.12 0.80
CA HIS A 115 9.12 17.49 0.57
C HIS A 115 7.92 18.43 0.69
N GLY A 116 8.01 19.39 1.60
CA GLY A 116 6.90 20.24 2.00
C GLY A 116 6.35 19.89 3.37
N LEU A 117 5.22 20.49 3.71
CA LEU A 117 4.40 20.02 4.83
C LEU A 117 3.84 18.63 4.54
N TYR A 118 3.59 17.84 5.58
CA TYR A 118 2.96 16.54 5.42
C TYR A 118 1.48 16.67 5.10
N ALA A 119 0.99 15.78 4.25
CA ALA A 119 -0.41 15.38 4.19
C ALA A 119 -0.54 13.93 4.64
N TYR A 120 -1.70 13.57 5.18
CA TYR A 120 -1.92 12.26 5.75
C TYR A 120 -1.93 11.16 4.68
N PRO A 121 -1.27 10.01 4.93
CA PRO A 121 -1.41 8.84 4.08
C PRO A 121 -2.86 8.35 4.02
N GLU A 122 -3.20 7.71 2.91
CA GLU A 122 -4.52 7.13 2.68
C GLU A 122 -4.40 5.65 2.38
N VAL A 123 -5.54 4.94 2.49
CA VAL A 123 -5.64 3.52 2.21
C VAL A 123 -6.69 3.28 1.14
N HIS A 124 -6.33 2.55 0.08
CA HIS A 124 -7.19 2.24 -1.06
C HIS A 124 -6.90 0.82 -1.56
N ASP A 125 -7.89 0.13 -2.12
CA ASP A 125 -7.64 -1.07 -2.93
C ASP A 125 -7.23 -0.61 -4.34
N ALA A 126 -5.95 -0.28 -4.51
CA ALA A 126 -5.45 0.41 -5.70
C ALA A 126 -5.25 -0.55 -6.88
N ASN A 127 -4.95 -1.82 -6.61
CA ASN A 127 -4.77 -2.86 -7.64
C ASN A 127 -6.05 -3.70 -7.89
N GLY A 128 -7.08 -3.58 -7.04
CA GLY A 128 -8.35 -4.30 -7.18
C GLY A 128 -8.30 -5.75 -6.69
N ASP A 129 -7.33 -6.14 -5.87
CA ASP A 129 -7.20 -7.49 -5.34
C ASP A 129 -7.97 -7.71 -4.02
N GLY A 130 -8.63 -6.67 -3.52
CA GLY A 130 -9.42 -6.68 -2.29
C GLY A 130 -8.59 -6.49 -1.01
N LEU A 131 -7.26 -6.38 -1.12
CA LEU A 131 -6.38 -5.93 -0.06
C LEU A 131 -6.32 -4.41 -0.05
N GLN A 132 -5.66 -3.85 0.95
CA GLN A 132 -5.68 -2.43 1.23
C GLN A 132 -4.28 -1.88 1.10
N ASP A 133 -4.05 -1.14 0.03
CA ASP A 133 -2.79 -0.51 -0.33
C ASP A 133 -2.65 0.85 0.34
N VAL A 134 -1.42 1.29 0.57
CA VAL A 134 -1.11 2.58 1.20
C VAL A 134 -0.62 3.57 0.17
N VAL A 135 -1.21 4.76 0.18
CA VAL A 135 -0.83 5.89 -0.66
C VAL A 135 -0.24 6.97 0.24
N ILE A 136 1.03 7.31 0.04
CA ILE A 136 1.74 8.33 0.83
C ILE A 136 1.99 9.58 -0.03
N PRO A 137 1.42 10.74 0.33
CA PRO A 137 1.79 12.02 -0.30
C PRO A 137 3.25 12.36 0.03
N ARG A 138 4.06 12.59 -1.02
CA ARG A 138 5.50 12.90 -0.92
C ARG A 138 5.87 14.33 -1.27
N SER A 139 5.02 15.03 -1.99
CA SER A 139 5.21 16.47 -2.23
C SER A 139 3.88 17.12 -2.48
N VAL A 140 3.48 18.05 -1.62
CA VAL A 140 2.15 18.68 -1.65
C VAL A 140 2.18 20.17 -1.98
N ASP A 141 3.36 20.79 -2.01
CA ASP A 141 3.51 22.24 -2.19
C ASP A 141 3.52 22.69 -3.65
N GLY A 142 3.51 21.75 -4.59
CA GLY A 142 3.30 22.01 -6.01
C GLY A 142 1.83 22.03 -6.43
N MET A 143 1.57 22.48 -7.66
CA MET A 143 0.24 22.32 -8.28
C MET A 143 -0.14 20.85 -8.47
N ASN A 144 0.85 19.98 -8.64
CA ASN A 144 0.68 18.54 -8.72
C ASN A 144 1.29 17.93 -7.45
N VAL A 145 0.55 17.02 -6.84
CA VAL A 145 1.01 16.26 -5.68
C VAL A 145 1.66 14.98 -6.17
N THR A 146 2.84 14.65 -5.66
CA THR A 146 3.47 13.34 -5.90
C THR A 146 3.10 12.38 -4.79
N TYR A 147 2.72 11.16 -5.15
CA TYR A 147 2.33 10.09 -4.24
C TYR A 147 3.18 8.85 -4.48
N SER A 148 3.63 8.20 -3.42
CA SER A 148 4.13 6.83 -3.46
C SER A 148 3.00 5.84 -3.22
N LEU A 149 3.02 4.72 -3.92
CA LEU A 149 2.07 3.64 -3.77
C LEU A 149 2.77 2.38 -3.22
N TRP A 150 2.24 1.84 -2.14
CA TRP A 150 2.70 0.62 -1.48
C TRP A 150 1.58 -0.42 -1.49
N LEU A 151 1.81 -1.55 -2.16
CA LEU A 151 0.79 -2.58 -2.35
C LEU A 151 0.87 -3.64 -1.26
N GLN A 152 -0.26 -3.95 -0.65
CA GLN A 152 -0.34 -5.03 0.31
C GLN A 152 -0.17 -6.38 -0.42
N GLN A 153 0.76 -7.19 0.06
CA GLN A 153 1.00 -8.54 -0.43
C GLN A 153 0.14 -9.56 0.34
N LYS A 154 -0.02 -10.76 -0.22
CA LYS A 154 -0.88 -11.81 0.37
C LYS A 154 -0.41 -12.30 1.74
N ASP A 155 0.88 -12.17 2.03
CA ASP A 155 1.48 -12.50 3.32
C ASP A 155 1.32 -11.36 4.37
N GLY A 156 0.82 -10.20 3.95
CA GLY A 156 0.60 -9.02 4.78
C GLY A 156 1.73 -7.99 4.75
N ASP A 157 2.83 -8.27 4.04
CA ASP A 157 3.90 -7.29 3.80
C ASP A 157 3.47 -6.25 2.74
N PHE A 158 4.29 -5.22 2.51
CA PHE A 158 4.03 -4.16 1.54
C PHE A 158 5.19 -3.99 0.56
N ALA A 159 4.86 -3.84 -0.72
CA ALA A 159 5.84 -3.61 -1.78
C ALA A 159 5.63 -2.25 -2.46
N HIS A 160 6.70 -1.46 -2.59
CA HIS A 160 6.64 -0.19 -3.32
C HIS A 160 6.36 -0.43 -4.80
N ALA A 161 5.20 0.02 -5.28
CA ALA A 161 4.76 -0.15 -6.67
C ALA A 161 5.26 0.94 -7.60
N GLY A 162 5.61 2.11 -7.07
CA GLY A 162 6.06 3.26 -7.84
C GLY A 162 5.41 4.56 -7.36
N GLU A 163 5.68 5.61 -8.12
CA GLU A 163 5.19 6.94 -7.83
C GLU A 163 4.25 7.43 -8.93
N VAL A 164 3.30 8.28 -8.55
CA VAL A 164 2.41 8.97 -9.47
C VAL A 164 2.24 10.42 -9.03
N SER A 165 2.20 11.34 -9.98
CA SER A 165 2.02 12.77 -9.70
C SER A 165 0.78 13.31 -10.39
N GLY A 166 -0.01 14.12 -9.69
CA GLY A 166 -1.23 14.72 -10.23
C GLY A 166 -1.86 15.73 -9.29
N SER A 167 -2.61 16.69 -9.84
CA SER A 167 -3.47 17.59 -9.08
C SER A 167 -4.84 16.97 -8.80
N GLN A 168 -5.24 15.96 -9.59
CA GLN A 168 -6.45 15.17 -9.37
C GLN A 168 -6.12 13.71 -9.61
N MET A 169 -6.36 12.88 -8.59
CA MET A 169 -6.12 11.45 -8.61
C MET A 169 -7.44 10.69 -8.50
N SER A 170 -7.52 9.55 -9.19
CA SER A 170 -8.58 8.57 -8.95
C SER A 170 -7.96 7.18 -8.92
N TRP A 171 -8.29 6.46 -7.85
CA TRP A 171 -7.94 5.06 -7.63
C TRP A 171 -9.19 4.25 -7.96
N ALA A 172 -9.33 3.83 -9.22
CA ALA A 172 -10.54 3.14 -9.66
C ALA A 172 -10.47 1.64 -9.31
N SER A 173 -11.62 1.08 -8.92
CA SER A 173 -11.75 -0.36 -8.75
C SER A 173 -11.38 -1.11 -10.04
N GLY A 174 -10.56 -2.16 -9.90
CA GLY A 174 -10.01 -2.91 -11.04
C GLY A 174 -8.61 -2.48 -11.48
N GLY A 175 -7.85 -1.81 -10.61
CA GLY A 175 -6.40 -1.66 -10.78
C GLY A 175 -5.95 -0.52 -11.69
N MET A 176 -6.85 0.42 -12.01
CA MET A 176 -6.53 1.57 -12.86
C MET A 176 -6.41 2.84 -12.03
N VAL A 177 -5.25 3.47 -12.13
CA VAL A 177 -4.97 4.77 -11.50
C VAL A 177 -5.00 5.84 -12.59
N THR A 178 -5.69 6.95 -12.34
CA THR A 178 -5.64 8.11 -13.23
C THR A 178 -5.06 9.31 -12.50
N ALA A 179 -4.12 9.99 -13.15
CA ALA A 179 -3.49 11.18 -12.62
C ALA A 179 -3.60 12.32 -13.62
N ALA A 180 -4.42 13.31 -13.30
CA ALA A 180 -4.46 14.55 -14.06
C ALA A 180 -3.41 15.52 -13.53
N GLN A 181 -2.54 16.00 -14.40
CA GLN A 181 -1.52 16.98 -14.09
C GLN A 181 -1.82 18.28 -14.82
N ARG A 182 -1.67 19.37 -14.09
CA ARG A 182 -1.67 20.71 -14.68
C ARG A 182 -0.27 21.00 -15.21
N VAL A 183 -0.16 21.23 -16.52
CA VAL A 183 1.11 21.54 -17.21
C VAL A 183 1.15 22.96 -17.76
N GLY A 184 0.03 23.68 -17.71
CA GLY A 184 -0.08 25.09 -18.10
C GLY A 184 -1.32 25.76 -17.51
N VAL A 185 -1.61 26.99 -17.93
CA VAL A 185 -2.79 27.76 -17.44
C VAL A 185 -4.10 27.10 -17.86
N SER A 186 -4.13 26.48 -19.04
CA SER A 186 -5.28 25.72 -19.55
C SER A 186 -4.86 24.40 -20.17
N ASP A 187 -3.65 23.91 -19.86
CA ASP A 187 -3.11 22.69 -20.45
C ASP A 187 -2.98 21.61 -19.38
N TRP A 188 -3.45 20.43 -19.75
CA TRP A 188 -3.52 19.27 -18.89
C TRP A 188 -2.91 18.06 -19.57
N THR A 189 -2.22 17.25 -18.78
CA THR A 189 -1.95 15.86 -19.13
C THR A 189 -2.74 14.95 -18.20
N VAL A 190 -3.18 13.80 -18.70
CA VAL A 190 -3.80 12.75 -17.88
C VAL A 190 -3.06 11.45 -18.17
N GLY A 191 -2.37 10.96 -17.15
CA GLY A 191 -1.76 9.64 -17.15
C GLY A 191 -2.79 8.60 -16.72
N TYR A 192 -2.83 7.49 -17.45
CA TYR A 192 -3.58 6.29 -17.10
C TYR A 192 -2.56 5.20 -16.78
N TYR A 193 -2.64 4.66 -15.58
CA TYR A 193 -1.71 3.66 -15.09
C TYR A 193 -2.45 2.39 -14.72
N SER A 194 -1.77 1.26 -14.87
CA SER A 194 -2.21 -0.03 -14.35
C SER A 194 -1.13 -0.61 -13.46
N ILE A 195 -1.55 -1.40 -12.49
CA ILE A 195 -0.66 -2.24 -11.70
C ILE A 195 -0.74 -3.64 -12.30
N GLY A 196 0.32 -4.04 -13.00
CA GLY A 196 0.38 -5.37 -13.62
C GLY A 196 0.71 -6.48 -12.61
N GLU A 197 0.79 -7.71 -13.09
CA GLU A 197 1.15 -8.89 -12.26
C GLU A 197 2.50 -8.74 -11.52
N ALA A 198 3.41 -7.92 -12.06
CA ALA A 198 4.69 -7.61 -11.41
C ALA A 198 4.56 -6.68 -10.19
N GLY A 199 3.35 -6.24 -9.83
CA GLY A 199 3.11 -5.35 -8.68
C GLY A 199 3.73 -3.96 -8.84
N LYS A 200 3.98 -3.53 -10.08
CA LYS A 200 4.54 -2.20 -10.39
C LYS A 200 3.53 -1.36 -11.15
N LEU A 201 3.52 -0.07 -10.81
CA LEU A 201 2.75 0.93 -11.52
C LEU A 201 3.35 1.15 -12.92
N GLN A 202 2.52 1.02 -13.95
CA GLN A 202 2.93 1.17 -15.34
C GLN A 202 2.01 2.14 -16.07
N GLU A 203 2.58 3.14 -16.76
CA GLU A 203 1.81 4.05 -17.61
C GLU A 203 1.29 3.27 -18.85
N VAL A 204 -0.03 3.19 -18.97
CA VAL A 204 -0.72 2.56 -20.10
C VAL A 204 -1.01 3.59 -21.20
N ALA A 205 -1.29 4.83 -20.81
CA ALA A 205 -1.44 5.94 -21.75
C ALA A 205 -1.17 7.28 -21.07
N LEU A 206 -0.65 8.22 -21.86
CA LEU A 206 -0.63 9.63 -21.52
C LEU A 206 -1.43 10.38 -22.59
N VAL A 207 -2.40 11.17 -22.17
CA VAL A 207 -3.16 12.05 -23.06
C VAL A 207 -2.96 13.50 -22.67
N LYS A 208 -3.09 14.41 -23.64
CA LYS A 208 -3.10 15.85 -23.41
C LYS A 208 -4.42 16.46 -23.86
N GLY A 209 -4.83 17.52 -23.17
CA GLY A 209 -6.03 18.27 -23.49
C GLY A 209 -5.93 19.70 -23.00
N ALA A 210 -6.68 20.59 -23.64
CA ALA A 210 -6.78 21.99 -23.26
C ALA A 210 -8.16 22.31 -22.69
N GLY A 211 -8.22 23.23 -21.73
CA GLY A 211 -9.43 23.73 -21.11
C GLY A 211 -9.30 24.03 -19.62
N SER A 212 -10.41 24.41 -18.99
CA SER A 212 -10.50 24.67 -17.55
C SER A 212 -10.46 23.39 -16.70
N GLN A 213 -10.63 22.22 -17.31
CA GLN A 213 -10.71 20.91 -16.66
C GLN A 213 -9.85 19.90 -17.43
N PRO A 214 -9.31 18.87 -16.75
CA PRO A 214 -8.58 17.81 -17.43
C PRO A 214 -9.48 17.03 -18.40
N PRO A 215 -8.91 16.49 -19.49
CA PRO A 215 -9.66 15.67 -20.44
C PRO A 215 -10.23 14.43 -19.77
N LYS A 216 -11.53 14.19 -19.95
CA LYS A 216 -12.20 12.96 -19.48
C LYS A 216 -11.86 11.79 -20.39
N ARG A 217 -11.83 10.59 -19.83
CA ARG A 217 -11.69 9.33 -20.59
C ARG A 217 -12.76 9.23 -21.67
N GLY A 218 -12.34 8.94 -22.90
CA GLY A 218 -13.20 8.89 -24.09
C GLY A 218 -13.64 10.26 -24.60
N GLY A 219 -13.15 11.36 -24.02
CA GLY A 219 -13.43 12.73 -24.45
C GLY A 219 -12.46 13.24 -25.51
N ARG A 220 -12.58 14.54 -25.85
CA ARG A 220 -11.64 15.19 -26.78
C ARG A 220 -10.27 15.35 -26.13
N CYS A 221 -9.30 14.59 -26.60
CA CYS A 221 -7.89 14.72 -26.23
C CYS A 221 -6.99 14.19 -27.34
N GLU A 222 -5.69 14.46 -27.22
CA GLU A 222 -4.65 13.88 -28.04
C GLU A 222 -3.89 12.83 -27.22
N VAL A 223 -3.68 11.64 -27.78
CA VAL A 223 -2.84 10.61 -27.16
C VAL A 223 -1.38 10.95 -27.42
N VAL A 224 -0.62 11.18 -26.35
CA VAL A 224 0.81 11.52 -26.39
C VAL A 224 1.66 10.26 -26.34
N ARG A 225 1.30 9.32 -25.47
CA ARG A 225 1.94 8.01 -25.34
C ARG A 225 0.90 6.94 -25.09
N ILE A 226 1.19 5.73 -25.56
CA ILE A 226 0.33 4.56 -25.33
C ILE A 226 1.19 3.30 -25.28
N ALA A 227 0.92 2.44 -24.30
CA ALA A 227 1.57 1.16 -24.16
C ALA A 227 1.19 0.21 -25.31
N LYS A 228 2.09 -0.72 -25.64
CA LYS A 228 1.88 -1.72 -26.68
C LYS A 228 0.60 -2.52 -26.40
N GLY A 229 -0.27 -2.62 -27.41
CA GLY A 229 -1.54 -3.38 -27.32
C GLY A 229 -2.72 -2.61 -26.72
N ALA A 230 -2.51 -1.42 -26.15
CA ALA A 230 -3.60 -0.56 -25.72
C ALA A 230 -4.22 0.17 -26.92
N LYS A 231 -5.55 0.36 -26.89
CA LYS A 231 -6.32 0.99 -28.00
C LYS A 231 -6.56 2.48 -27.70
N PRO A 232 -6.14 3.43 -28.56
CA PRO A 232 -6.30 4.87 -28.33
C PRO A 232 -7.74 5.31 -28.02
N GLY A 233 -8.73 4.71 -28.70
CA GLY A 233 -10.16 4.98 -28.51
C GLY A 233 -10.70 4.67 -27.10
N ARG A 234 -9.93 3.99 -26.24
CA ARG A 234 -10.27 3.80 -24.82
C ARG A 234 -9.97 5.01 -23.95
N PHE A 235 -9.16 5.95 -24.44
CA PHE A 235 -8.65 7.09 -23.67
C PHE A 235 -9.13 8.42 -24.25
N CYS A 236 -9.09 8.58 -25.57
CA CYS A 236 -9.63 9.73 -26.28
C CYS A 236 -10.71 9.30 -27.26
N SER A 237 -11.67 10.19 -27.54
CA SER A 237 -12.64 9.98 -28.60
C SER A 237 -11.89 9.87 -29.94
N THR A 238 -12.09 8.79 -30.68
CA THR A 238 -11.70 8.72 -32.09
C THR A 238 -12.61 9.69 -32.86
N ARG A 239 -12.05 10.77 -33.38
CA ARG A 239 -12.72 11.52 -34.45
C ARG A 239 -12.58 10.76 -35.76
#